data_AF-A0A379FEL6-F1
#
_entry.id   AF-A0A379FEL6-F1
#
_cell.length_a   1.000
_cell.length_b   1.000
_cell.length_c   1.000
_cell.angle_alpha   90.00
_cell.angle_beta   90.00
_cell.angle_gamma   90.00
#
_symmetry.space_group_name_H-M   'P 1'
#
loop_
_entity.id
_entity.type
_entity.pdbx_description
1 polymer ?
#
loop_
_entity_poly.entity_id
_entity_poly.type
_entity_poly.pdbx_seq_one_letter_code
_entity_poly.pdbx_strand_id
1 'polypeptide(L)' 'MAKKMLLNAPITEGDGEHARFFAQPVRLGKNGVEEYLPIGQLSDFEKQSLNGMLDVLKKDIILGEEFINK' A
#
# COMPACT_ATOMS: atom_id res chain seq x y z
N MET A 1 10.75 -15.55 24.30
CA MET A 1 10.80 -15.74 22.83
C MET A 1 10.76 -14.38 22.17
N ALA A 2 11.77 -14.00 21.39
CA ALA A 2 11.73 -12.78 20.60
C ALA A 2 10.78 -12.98 19.41
N LYS A 3 9.65 -12.25 19.36
CA LYS A 3 8.75 -12.26 18.20
C LYS A 3 9.53 -11.62 17.05
N LYS A 4 10.00 -12.44 16.08
CA LYS A 4 10.71 -11.94 14.90
C LYS A 4 9.76 -11.00 14.15
N MET A 5 10.07 -9.71 14.19
CA MET A 5 9.27 -8.65 13.59
C MET A 5 9.63 -8.61 12.10
N LEU A 6 8.74 -9.10 11.23
CA LEU A 6 8.92 -9.07 9.78
C LEU A 6 8.29 -7.79 9.24
N LEU A 7 9.14 -6.89 8.74
CA LEU A 7 8.77 -5.66 8.07
C LEU A 7 8.94 -5.87 6.56
N ASN A 8 7.86 -5.75 5.80
CA ASN A 8 7.83 -5.87 4.34
C ASN A 8 6.90 -4.79 3.76
N ALA A 9 6.92 -4.57 2.45
CA ALA A 9 6.01 -3.64 1.76
C ALA A 9 5.20 -4.35 0.65
N PRO A 10 4.26 -5.25 0.98
CA PRO A 10 3.38 -5.88 0.01
C PRO A 10 2.32 -4.90 -0.52
N ILE A 11 1.77 -5.17 -1.71
CA ILE A 11 0.55 -4.50 -2.19
C ILE A 11 -0.62 -5.08 -1.41
N THR A 12 -1.28 -4.24 -0.61
CA THR A 12 -2.38 -4.64 0.28
C THR A 12 -3.51 -3.62 0.20
N GLU A 13 -4.74 -4.06 0.49
CA GLU A 13 -5.86 -3.15 0.72
C GLU A 13 -5.63 -2.43 2.06
N GLY A 14 -5.42 -1.12 2.02
CA GLY A 14 -5.07 -0.30 3.18
C GLY A 14 -6.24 0.57 3.65
N ASP A 15 -5.92 1.61 4.41
CA ASP A 15 -6.87 2.66 4.84
C ASP A 15 -7.31 3.61 3.71
N GLY A 16 -6.65 3.53 2.55
CA GLY A 16 -6.98 4.32 1.37
C GLY A 16 -6.31 5.70 1.31
N GLU A 17 -5.31 5.99 2.15
CA GLU A 17 -4.62 7.30 2.18
C GLU A 17 -4.13 7.73 0.79
N HIS A 18 -3.56 6.79 0.02
CA HIS A 18 -3.02 7.05 -1.33
C HIS A 18 -3.86 6.41 -2.43
N ALA A 19 -4.21 5.14 -2.26
CA ALA A 19 -5.11 4.36 -3.10
C ALA A 19 -5.66 3.17 -2.29
N ARG A 20 -6.77 2.57 -2.75
CA ARG A 20 -7.38 1.40 -2.08
C ARG A 20 -6.37 0.27 -1.88
N PHE A 21 -5.64 -0.07 -2.95
CA PHE A 21 -4.50 -0.98 -2.90
C PHE A 21 -3.21 -0.19 -3.05
N PHE A 22 -2.30 -0.31 -2.08
CA PHE A 22 -1.04 0.43 -2.07
C PHE A 22 0.06 -0.36 -1.34
N ALA A 23 1.31 -0.20 -1.77
CA ALA A 23 2.47 -0.78 -1.07
C ALA A 23 3.00 0.21 -0.04
N GLN A 24 2.87 -0.15 1.22
CA GLN A 24 3.44 0.58 2.35
C GLN A 24 4.06 -0.41 3.34
N PRO A 25 4.98 0.03 4.21
CA PRO A 25 5.55 -0.87 5.21
C PRO A 25 4.44 -1.44 6.11
N VAL A 26 4.47 -2.75 6.30
CA VAL A 26 3.52 -3.44 7.18
C VAL A 26 4.26 -4.33 8.17
N ARG A 27 3.68 -4.46 9.37
CA ARG A 27 4.06 -5.49 10.33
C ARG A 27 3.25 -6.75 10.04
N LEU A 28 3.93 -7.87 9.86
CA LEU A 28 3.27 -9.16 9.69
C LEU A 28 3.20 -9.94 11.01
N GLY A 29 2.05 -10.56 11.23
CA GLY A 29 1.79 -11.51 12.30
C GLY A 29 1.40 -12.90 11.80
N LYS A 30 0.89 -13.71 12.71
CA LYS A 30 0.46 -15.09 12.38
C LYS A 30 -0.74 -15.14 11.43
N ASN A 31 -1.53 -14.07 11.38
CA ASN A 31 -2.79 -14.01 10.62
C ASN A 31 -2.75 -12.99 9.47
N GLY A 32 -1.55 -12.61 8.99
CA GLY A 32 -1.38 -11.60 7.94
C GLY A 32 -0.91 -10.25 8.48
N VAL A 33 -1.42 -9.15 7.92
CA VAL A 33 -1.06 -7.79 8.33
C VAL A 33 -1.56 -7.52 9.76
N GLU A 34 -0.64 -7.26 10.69
CA GLU A 34 -0.96 -6.82 12.06
C GLU A 34 -1.06 -5.29 12.14
N GLU A 35 -0.31 -4.57 11.32
CA GLU A 35 -0.23 -3.10 11.36
C GLU A 35 0.24 -2.54 10.02
N TYR A 36 -0.38 -1.45 9.56
CA TYR A 36 0.14 -0.59 8.49
C TYR A 36 0.97 0.52 9.10
N LEU A 37 2.18 0.71 8.59
CA LEU A 37 3.13 1.68 9.10
C LEU A 37 3.28 2.84 8.10
N PRO A 38 3.51 4.07 8.57
CA PRO A 38 3.65 5.22 7.69
C PRO A 38 4.87 5.05 6.77
N ILE A 39 4.74 5.54 5.52
CA ILE A 39 5.85 5.56 4.54
C ILE A 39 7.00 6.49 4.94
N GLY A 40 6.79 7.32 5.98
CA GLY A 40 7.79 8.24 6.52
C GLY A 40 7.84 9.56 5.76
N GLN A 41 8.91 10.33 6.02
CA GLN A 41 9.14 11.59 5.31
C GLN A 41 9.68 11.33 3.91
N LEU A 42 8.99 11.88 2.91
CA LEU A 42 9.41 11.85 1.53
C LEU A 42 10.21 13.11 1.18
N SER A 43 11.25 12.95 0.37
CA SER A 43 11.88 14.04 -0.36
C SER A 43 10.90 14.66 -1.37
N ASP A 44 11.21 15.85 -1.87
CA ASP A 44 10.34 16.53 -2.84
C ASP A 44 10.20 15.74 -4.16
N PHE A 45 11.28 15.08 -4.58
CA PHE A 45 11.26 14.19 -5.74
C PHE A 45 10.34 12.98 -5.53
N GLU A 46 10.38 12.35 -4.36
CA GLU A 46 9.53 11.21 -4.02
C GLU A 46 8.06 11.63 -3.91
N LYS A 47 7.75 12.79 -3.32
CA LYS A 47 6.38 13.34 -3.28
C LYS A 47 5.84 13.60 -4.68
N GLN A 48 6.64 14.20 -5.55
CA GLN A 48 6.23 14.47 -6.93
C GLN A 48 5.96 13.16 -7.68
N SER A 49 6.83 12.16 -7.49
CA SER A 49 6.69 10.83 -8.11
C SER A 49 5.45 10.11 -7.60
N LEU A 50 5.21 10.14 -6.28
CA LEU A 50 4.01 9.59 -5.66
C LEU A 50 2.76 10.23 -6.27
N ASN A 51 2.65 11.55 -6.20
CA ASN A 51 1.48 12.28 -6.72
C ASN A 51 1.26 12.04 -8.23
N GLY A 52 2.35 11.94 -9.01
CA GLY A 52 2.29 11.69 -10.45
C GLY A 52 1.79 10.28 -10.83
N MET A 53 1.96 9.27 -9.96
CA MET A 53 1.53 7.90 -10.26
C MET A 53 0.14 7.54 -9.75
N LEU A 54 -0.44 8.30 -8.80
CA LEU A 54 -1.69 7.91 -8.12
C LEU A 54 -2.88 7.78 -9.07
N ASP A 55 -3.00 8.65 -10.07
CA ASP A 55 -4.13 8.61 -11.00
C ASP A 55 -4.11 7.36 -11.88
N VAL A 56 -2.92 6.89 -12.27
CA VAL A 56 -2.77 5.65 -13.04
C VAL A 56 -3.11 4.46 -12.15
N LEU A 57 -2.54 4.41 -10.94
CA LEU A 57 -2.78 3.32 -10.00
C LEU A 57 -4.28 3.15 -9.67
N LYS A 58 -4.99 4.26 -9.46
CA LYS A 58 -6.44 4.23 -9.18
C LYS A 58 -7.24 3.69 -10.38
N LYS A 59 -6.85 4.04 -11.61
CA LYS A 59 -7.50 3.51 -12.83
C LYS A 59 -7.27 2.01 -12.97
N ASP A 60 -6.06 1.53 -12.67
CA ASP A 60 -5.74 0.10 -12.74
C ASP A 60 -6.54 -0.71 -11.72
N ILE A 61 -6.75 -0.16 -10.52
CA ILE A 61 -7.61 -0.78 -9.50
C ILE A 61 -9.06 -0.88 -10.00
N ILE A 62 -9.61 0.22 -10.51
CA ILE A 62 -10.99 0.25 -11.06
C ILE A 62 -11.12 -0.77 -12.19
N LEU A 63 -10.13 -0.84 -13.09
CA LEU A 63 -10.13 -1.81 -14.20
C LEU A 63 -10.23 -3.25 -13.68
N GLY A 64 -9.48 -3.60 -12.63
CA GLY A 64 -9.55 -4.91 -12.00
C GLY A 64 -10.90 -5.20 -11.34
N GLU A 65 -11.48 -4.21 -10.67
CA GLU A 65 -12.81 -4.32 -10.05
C GLU A 65 -13.91 -4.50 -11.10
N GLU A 66 -13.90 -3.70 -12.16
CA GLU A 66 -14.87 -3.79 -13.26
C GLU A 66 -14.76 -5.11 -14.03
N PHE A 67 -13.56 -5.69 -14.12
CA PHE A 67 -13.36 -6.98 -14.78
C PHE A 67 -14.13 -8.11 -14.08
N ILE A 68 -14.19 -8.09 -12.75
CA ILE A 68 -14.89 -9.14 -11.96
C ILE A 68 -16.39 -8.85 -11.82
N ASN A 69 -16.80 -7.58 -11.79
CA ASN A 69 -18.19 -7.19 -11.54
C ASN A 69 -19.07 -7.08 -12.80
N LYS A 70 -18.57 -7.51 -13.96
CA LYS A 70 -19.33 -7.67 -15.21
C LYS A 70 -19.77 -9.11 -15.39
#